data_AF-A0A1H7NDT5-F1
#
_entry.id   AF-A0A1H7NDT5-F1
#
_cell.length_a   1.000
_cell.length_b   1.000
_cell.length_c   1.000
_cell.angle_alpha   90.00
_cell.angle_beta   90.00
_cell.angle_gamma   90.00
#
_symmetry.space_group_name_H-M   'P 1'
#
loop_
_entity.id
_entity.type
_entity.pdbx_description
1 polymer ?
#
loop_
_entity_poly.entity_id
_entity_poly.type
_entity_poly.pdbx_seq_one_letter_code
_entity_poly.pdbx_strand_id
1 'polypeptide(L)'
;MNGAGAIDSANWTSADVGYETFKIPPQYENPYSSDFDMYEFDEDIDVFTIRYVNPNLMDLYGHFLNEYHGKKVNVAGHDAVHFTYYDRHDKTNNSVLWFSAGEEFYYINWIGSNITPAIKEVVKSSSKSNYTHKEFYSILNDEYKNYNTVNSIESQRFDYPTEFYSYNFRNGLSIGKIY
;
A
#
# COMPACT_ATOMS: atom_id res chain seq x y z
N MET A 1 1.84 27.90 20.78
CA MET A 1 1.01 26.84 21.42
C MET A 1 -0.01 26.41 20.37
N ASN A 2 0.28 25.36 19.61
CA ASN A 2 -0.66 24.83 18.61
C ASN A 2 -1.33 23.61 19.22
N GLY A 3 -2.47 23.82 19.88
CA GLY A 3 -3.37 22.73 20.20
C GLY A 3 -3.84 22.12 18.88
N ALA A 4 -3.43 20.88 18.61
CA ALA A 4 -4.07 20.09 17.58
C ALA A 4 -5.55 19.99 17.98
N GLY A 5 -6.45 20.60 17.19
CA GLY A 5 -7.88 20.47 17.43
C GLY A 5 -8.23 18.99 17.46
N ALA A 6 -8.86 18.54 18.55
CA ALA A 6 -9.35 17.18 18.63
C ALA A 6 -10.36 16.97 17.49
N ILE A 7 -10.16 15.94 16.68
CA ILE A 7 -11.19 15.49 15.75
C ILE A 7 -12.33 14.90 16.58
N ASP A 8 -13.55 15.35 16.32
CA ASP A 8 -14.74 14.64 16.74
C ASP A 8 -14.99 13.51 15.74
N SER A 9 -14.69 12.27 16.16
CA SER A 9 -14.86 11.07 15.35
C SER A 9 -16.10 10.26 15.75
N ALA A 10 -17.08 10.91 16.40
CA ALA A 10 -18.32 10.27 16.83
C ALA A 10 -19.27 9.92 15.68
N ASN A 11 -19.23 10.70 14.58
CA ASN A 11 -20.06 10.46 13.40
C ASN A 11 -19.33 9.67 12.30
N TRP A 12 -18.11 9.21 12.54
CA TRP A 12 -17.35 8.44 11.56
C TRP A 12 -17.92 7.03 11.46
N THR A 13 -18.00 6.51 10.24
CA THR A 13 -18.38 5.12 10.00
C THR A 13 -17.19 4.19 10.26
N SER A 14 -17.37 2.89 10.05
CA SER A 14 -16.30 1.91 10.21
C SER A 14 -16.29 0.93 9.05
N ALA A 15 -15.11 0.45 8.70
CA ALA A 15 -14.90 -0.56 7.68
C ALA A 15 -13.88 -1.59 8.18
N ASP A 16 -14.12 -2.86 7.85
CA ASP A 16 -13.19 -3.94 8.16
C ASP A 16 -12.23 -4.10 6.97
N VAL A 17 -10.92 -4.08 7.25
CA VAL A 17 -9.87 -4.36 6.28
C VAL A 17 -8.85 -5.27 6.96
N GLY A 18 -8.64 -6.44 6.38
CA GLY A 18 -7.89 -7.53 6.97
C GLY A 18 -8.50 -7.95 8.30
N TYR A 19 -7.69 -7.90 9.34
CA TYR A 19 -8.06 -8.27 10.69
C TYR A 19 -8.38 -7.07 11.60
N GLU A 20 -8.47 -5.87 11.01
CA GLU A 20 -8.70 -4.62 11.74
C GLU A 20 -9.99 -3.93 11.30
N THR A 21 -10.62 -3.21 12.23
CA THR A 21 -11.74 -2.32 11.95
C THR A 21 -11.26 -0.88 12.01
N PHE A 22 -11.31 -0.18 10.89
CA PHE A 22 -10.89 1.21 10.77
C PHE A 22 -12.08 2.15 10.86
N LYS A 23 -11.93 3.28 11.56
CA LYS A 23 -12.84 4.41 11.44
C LYS A 23 -12.62 5.12 10.10
N ILE A 24 -13.71 5.43 9.41
CA ILE A 24 -13.68 6.09 8.09
C ILE A 24 -14.20 7.53 8.23
N PRO A 25 -13.43 8.54 7.77
CA PRO A 25 -13.87 9.93 7.78
C PRO A 25 -15.13 10.14 6.92
N PRO A 26 -16.04 11.05 7.29
CA PRO A 26 -17.27 11.31 6.52
C PRO A 26 -17.04 11.66 5.05
N GLN A 27 -15.94 12.34 4.72
CA GLN A 27 -15.62 12.66 3.32
C GLN A 27 -15.22 11.44 2.47
N TYR A 28 -15.00 10.28 3.09
CA TYR A 28 -14.66 9.02 2.43
C TYR A 28 -15.70 7.92 2.71
N GLU A 29 -16.93 8.30 3.11
CA GLU A 29 -18.04 7.38 3.28
C GLU A 29 -18.56 6.86 1.93
N ASN A 30 -19.09 5.63 1.94
CA ASN A 30 -19.63 4.92 0.78
C ASN A 30 -18.51 4.51 -0.21
N PRO A 31 -17.84 3.37 0.04
CA PRO A 31 -16.74 2.94 -0.81
C PRO A 31 -17.22 2.59 -2.21
N TYR A 32 -16.34 2.80 -3.20
CA TYR A 32 -16.43 2.18 -4.51
C TYR A 32 -16.35 0.66 -4.39
N SER A 33 -15.40 0.17 -3.58
CA SER A 33 -15.21 -1.26 -3.29
C SER A 33 -14.75 -1.46 -1.84
N SER A 34 -15.23 -2.53 -1.21
CA SER A 34 -14.77 -2.92 0.13
C SER A 34 -14.85 -4.44 0.29
N ASP A 35 -13.72 -5.03 0.61
CA ASP A 35 -13.56 -6.45 0.89
C ASP A 35 -12.51 -6.68 1.99
N PHE A 36 -12.11 -7.93 2.19
CA PHE A 36 -11.11 -8.28 3.19
C PHE A 36 -9.75 -7.64 2.93
N ASP A 37 -9.33 -7.50 1.68
CA ASP A 37 -8.00 -6.99 1.38
C ASP A 37 -7.97 -5.46 1.38
N MET A 38 -9.12 -4.79 1.19
CA MET A 38 -9.13 -3.37 0.87
C MET A 38 -10.44 -2.63 1.14
N TYR A 39 -10.30 -1.35 1.44
CA TYR A 39 -11.35 -0.33 1.37
C TYR A 39 -10.93 0.74 0.38
N GLU A 40 -11.66 0.89 -0.72
CA GLU A 40 -11.43 1.89 -1.78
C GLU A 40 -12.60 2.87 -1.80
N PHE A 41 -12.32 4.15 -1.54
CA PHE A 41 -13.37 5.17 -1.62
C PHE A 41 -13.78 5.49 -3.07
N ASP A 42 -12.82 5.51 -3.98
CA ASP A 42 -12.99 5.89 -5.38
C ASP A 42 -12.42 4.79 -6.29
N GLU A 43 -12.74 4.81 -7.59
CA GLU A 43 -12.11 3.91 -8.56
C GLU A 43 -10.60 4.20 -8.70
N ASP A 44 -10.19 5.43 -8.39
CA ASP A 44 -8.79 5.80 -8.24
C ASP A 44 -8.30 5.55 -6.81
N ILE A 45 -7.42 4.56 -6.68
CA ILE A 45 -6.82 4.12 -5.40
C ILE A 45 -6.00 5.21 -4.70
N ASP A 46 -5.65 6.28 -5.41
CA ASP A 46 -4.90 7.42 -4.89
C ASP A 46 -5.75 8.42 -4.11
N VAL A 47 -7.08 8.39 -4.31
CA VAL A 47 -8.01 9.30 -3.63
C VAL A 47 -8.05 9.03 -2.13
N PHE A 48 -8.45 7.81 -1.76
CA PHE A 48 -8.37 7.28 -0.39
C PHE A 48 -8.54 5.76 -0.40
N THR A 49 -7.53 5.05 0.10
CA THR A 49 -7.54 3.58 0.18
C THR A 49 -6.92 3.11 1.47
N ILE A 50 -7.49 2.09 2.10
CA ILE A 50 -6.86 1.32 3.17
C ILE A 50 -6.66 -0.10 2.65
N ARG A 51 -5.44 -0.64 2.75
CA ARG A 51 -5.12 -1.96 2.21
C ARG A 51 -4.40 -2.83 3.22
N TYR A 52 -4.86 -4.09 3.35
CA TYR A 52 -4.15 -5.18 3.99
C TYR A 52 -3.10 -5.75 3.04
N VAL A 53 -1.84 -5.79 3.47
CA VAL A 53 -0.71 -6.00 2.53
C VAL A 53 0.13 -7.24 2.80
N ASN A 54 -0.10 -7.98 3.89
CA ASN A 54 0.72 -9.14 4.24
C ASN A 54 0.93 -10.15 3.11
N PRO A 55 -0.09 -10.53 2.31
CA PRO A 55 0.11 -11.48 1.20
C PRO A 55 1.10 -11.00 0.13
N ASN A 56 1.29 -9.69 -0.01
CA ASN A 56 2.12 -9.06 -1.05
C ASN A 56 3.10 -8.03 -0.46
N LEU A 57 3.48 -8.19 0.82
CA LEU A 57 4.23 -7.17 1.56
C LEU A 57 5.57 -6.89 0.89
N MET A 58 6.30 -7.95 0.51
CA MET A 58 7.57 -7.88 -0.20
C MET A 58 7.48 -7.02 -1.47
N ASP A 59 6.56 -7.38 -2.36
CA ASP A 59 6.44 -6.78 -3.69
C ASP A 59 5.97 -5.33 -3.62
N LEU A 60 4.92 -5.08 -2.84
CA LEU A 60 4.34 -3.74 -2.71
C LEU A 60 5.31 -2.80 -2.00
N TYR A 61 5.82 -3.17 -0.83
CA TYR A 61 6.72 -2.31 -0.08
C TYR A 61 8.04 -2.08 -0.83
N GLY A 62 8.57 -3.14 -1.45
CA GLY A 62 9.78 -3.08 -2.26
C GLY A 62 9.65 -2.13 -3.46
N HIS A 63 8.54 -2.20 -4.18
CA HIS A 63 8.22 -1.28 -5.27
C HIS A 63 8.16 0.18 -4.77
N PHE A 64 7.39 0.45 -3.71
CA PHE A 64 7.27 1.80 -3.15
C PHE A 64 8.62 2.40 -2.74
N LEU A 65 9.51 1.61 -2.14
CA LEU A 65 10.81 2.09 -1.69
C LEU A 65 11.80 2.34 -2.84
N ASN A 66 11.66 1.63 -3.96
CA ASN A 66 12.46 1.87 -5.16
C ASN A 66 12.01 3.13 -5.92
N GLU A 67 10.70 3.36 -6.01
CA GLU A 67 10.14 4.49 -6.74
C GLU A 67 10.15 5.79 -5.91
N TYR A 68 9.99 5.67 -4.59
CA TYR A 68 9.75 6.83 -3.72
C TYR A 68 10.61 6.81 -2.46
N HIS A 69 10.89 7.99 -1.93
CA HIS A 69 11.64 8.13 -0.70
C HIS A 69 10.73 8.03 0.53
N GLY A 70 10.80 6.90 1.24
CA GLY A 70 10.07 6.68 2.49
C GLY A 70 10.71 7.37 3.69
N LYS A 71 9.90 8.08 4.48
CA LYS A 71 10.33 8.71 5.74
C LYS A 71 9.76 7.95 6.94
N LYS A 72 10.63 7.57 7.87
CA LYS A 72 10.21 7.01 9.17
C LYS A 72 9.48 8.06 10.00
N VAL A 73 8.30 7.72 10.51
CA VAL A 73 7.44 8.60 11.30
C VAL A 73 6.76 7.82 12.42
N ASN A 74 6.20 8.53 13.40
CA ASN A 74 5.28 7.96 14.38
C ASN A 74 3.91 8.64 14.24
N VAL A 75 2.85 7.85 14.06
CA VAL A 75 1.49 8.32 13.80
C VAL A 75 0.58 7.68 14.82
N ALA A 76 0.02 8.50 15.72
CA ALA A 76 -0.89 8.05 16.78
C ALA A 76 -0.34 6.90 17.66
N GLY A 77 0.98 6.82 17.83
CA GLY A 77 1.64 5.76 18.60
C GLY A 77 2.07 4.55 17.77
N HIS A 78 1.81 4.52 16.47
CA HIS A 78 2.30 3.50 15.54
C HIS A 78 3.59 3.97 14.88
N ASP A 79 4.60 3.10 14.86
CA ASP A 79 5.74 3.27 13.95
C ASP A 79 5.28 3.06 12.51
N ALA A 80 5.73 3.92 11.61
CA ALA A 80 5.25 3.95 10.24
C ALA A 80 6.31 4.50 9.25
N VAL A 81 6.09 4.23 7.97
CA VAL A 81 6.86 4.79 6.86
C VAL A 81 5.91 5.58 5.96
N HIS A 82 6.20 6.87 5.81
CA HIS A 82 5.41 7.79 4.99
C HIS A 82 6.13 8.08 3.67
N PHE A 83 5.48 7.76 2.57
CA PHE A 83 5.90 8.07 1.21
C PHE A 83 5.07 9.23 0.69
N THR A 84 5.69 10.08 -0.13
CA THR A 84 5.00 11.15 -0.86
C THR A 84 5.44 11.12 -2.30
N TYR A 85 4.49 11.25 -3.22
CA TYR A 85 4.76 11.29 -4.65
C TYR A 85 3.82 12.25 -5.37
N TYR A 86 4.16 12.59 -6.61
CA TYR A 86 3.35 13.46 -7.46
C TYR A 86 2.80 12.64 -8.62
N ASP A 87 1.49 12.50 -8.70
CA ASP A 87 0.83 11.90 -9.84
C ASP A 87 0.76 12.93 -10.99
N ARG A 88 1.29 12.55 -12.15
CA ARG A 88 1.31 13.43 -13.33
C ARG A 88 0.01 13.42 -14.13
N HIS A 89 -0.76 12.34 -14.04
CA HIS A 89 -2.07 12.20 -14.67
C HIS A 89 -3.05 13.16 -14.01
N ASP A 90 -3.18 13.06 -12.68
CA ASP A 90 -4.18 13.83 -11.91
C ASP A 90 -3.63 15.16 -11.39
N LYS A 91 -2.32 15.39 -11.55
CA LYS A 91 -1.59 16.58 -11.11
C LYS A 91 -1.71 16.82 -9.60
N THR A 92 -1.85 15.76 -8.84
CA THR A 92 -2.01 15.74 -7.38
C THR A 92 -0.71 15.29 -6.70
N ASN A 93 -0.51 15.73 -5.46
CA ASN A 93 0.47 15.07 -4.60
C ASN A 93 -0.28 14.04 -3.77
N ASN A 94 0.25 12.84 -3.69
CA ASN A 94 -0.35 11.72 -2.97
C ASN A 94 0.60 11.24 -1.87
N SER A 95 0.05 10.55 -0.88
CA SER A 95 0.78 10.01 0.25
C SER A 95 0.37 8.59 0.55
N VAL A 96 1.36 7.76 0.86
CA VAL A 96 1.14 6.41 1.39
C VAL A 96 1.77 6.29 2.76
N LEU A 97 1.01 5.82 3.74
CA LEU A 97 1.50 5.54 5.09
C LEU A 97 1.43 4.05 5.38
N TRP A 98 2.59 3.41 5.49
CA TRP A 98 2.74 2.02 5.88
C TRP A 98 2.91 1.89 7.39
N PHE A 99 2.16 1.01 8.02
CA PHE A 99 2.22 0.77 9.47
C PHE A 99 1.78 -0.67 9.78
N SER A 100 1.93 -1.07 11.04
CA SER A 100 1.41 -2.34 11.54
C SER A 100 0.32 -2.12 12.58
N ALA A 101 -0.61 -3.05 12.62
CA ALA A 101 -1.69 -3.16 13.61
C ALA A 101 -1.87 -4.65 13.96
N GLY A 102 -1.83 -4.97 15.26
CA GLY A 102 -1.66 -6.35 15.70
C GLY A 102 -0.36 -6.95 15.16
N GLU A 103 -0.46 -8.10 14.49
CA GLU A 103 0.66 -8.78 13.81
C GLU A 103 0.72 -8.47 12.30
N GLU A 104 -0.20 -7.64 11.81
CA GLU A 104 -0.44 -7.42 10.39
C GLU A 104 0.08 -6.05 9.93
N PHE A 105 0.29 -5.91 8.62
CA PHE A 105 0.72 -4.68 7.96
C PHE A 105 -0.38 -4.14 7.06
N TYR A 106 -0.45 -2.82 7.02
CA TYR A 106 -1.40 -2.06 6.23
C TYR A 106 -0.71 -0.87 5.58
N TYR A 107 -1.32 -0.35 4.51
CA TYR A 107 -1.10 1.05 4.14
C TYR A 107 -2.40 1.82 4.01
N ILE A 108 -2.29 3.15 4.19
CA ILE A 108 -3.34 4.11 3.82
C ILE A 108 -2.78 4.99 2.71
N ASN A 109 -3.50 5.12 1.60
CA ASN A 109 -3.21 6.07 0.52
C ASN A 109 -4.21 7.23 0.60
N TRP A 110 -3.77 8.45 0.29
CA TRP A 110 -4.65 9.62 0.19
C TRP A 110 -4.04 10.75 -0.65
N ILE A 111 -4.92 11.57 -1.24
CA ILE A 111 -4.51 12.83 -1.86
C ILE A 111 -4.04 13.83 -0.79
N GLY A 112 -2.80 14.26 -0.94
CA GLY A 112 -2.11 15.25 -0.13
C GLY A 112 -0.69 14.80 0.21
N SER A 113 0.15 15.74 0.68
CA SER A 113 1.52 15.43 1.10
C SER A 113 1.70 15.34 2.62
N ASN A 114 0.67 15.71 3.39
CA ASN A 114 0.76 15.83 4.84
C ASN A 114 -0.11 14.78 5.52
N ILE A 115 0.41 14.20 6.60
CA ILE A 115 -0.36 13.35 7.52
C ILE A 115 -1.36 14.23 8.28
N THR A 116 -2.62 14.22 7.82
CA THR A 116 -3.68 15.06 8.38
C THR A 116 -4.16 14.52 9.73
N PRO A 117 -4.85 15.33 10.55
CA PRO A 117 -5.52 14.83 11.76
C PRO A 117 -6.49 13.68 11.45
N ALA A 118 -7.12 13.68 10.26
CA ALA A 118 -8.05 12.61 9.89
C ALA A 118 -7.32 11.28 9.71
N ILE A 119 -6.21 11.27 8.95
CA ILE A 119 -5.38 10.07 8.78
C ILE A 119 -4.84 9.57 10.13
N LYS A 120 -4.48 10.47 11.04
CA LYS A 120 -4.07 10.09 12.41
C LYS A 120 -5.18 9.34 13.15
N GLU A 121 -6.42 9.79 13.03
CA GLU A 121 -7.56 9.15 13.69
C GLU A 121 -7.92 7.80 13.04
N VAL A 122 -7.77 7.66 11.72
CA VAL A 122 -7.87 6.35 11.02
C VAL A 122 -6.84 5.38 11.60
N VAL A 123 -5.55 5.74 11.63
CA VAL A 123 -4.50 4.87 12.20
C VAL A 123 -4.78 4.51 13.66
N LYS A 124 -5.17 5.51 14.47
CA LYS A 124 -5.48 5.34 15.89
C LYS A 124 -6.65 4.38 16.16
N SER A 125 -7.54 4.18 15.19
CA SER A 125 -8.68 3.27 15.35
C SER A 125 -8.30 1.79 15.26
N SER A 126 -7.12 1.49 14.69
CA SER A 126 -6.58 0.13 14.63
C SER A 126 -5.93 -0.31 15.95
N SER A 127 -5.76 -1.61 16.09
CA SER A 127 -5.03 -2.21 17.22
C SER A 127 -3.57 -1.77 17.21
N LYS A 128 -2.99 -1.59 18.40
CA LYS A 128 -1.55 -1.32 18.50
C LYS A 128 -0.75 -2.46 17.86
N SER A 129 0.39 -2.11 17.27
CA SER A 129 1.34 -3.10 16.79
C SER A 129 1.85 -4.00 17.93
N ASN A 130 1.97 -5.30 17.65
CA ASN A 130 2.65 -6.27 18.50
C ASN A 130 4.18 -6.22 18.34
N TYR A 131 4.68 -5.49 17.33
CA TYR A 131 6.10 -5.34 17.07
C TYR A 131 6.67 -4.16 17.85
N THR A 132 7.87 -4.34 18.38
CA THR A 132 8.68 -3.21 18.83
C THR A 132 9.12 -2.35 17.65
N HIS A 133 9.50 -1.10 17.91
CA HIS A 133 10.08 -0.20 16.91
C HIS A 133 11.18 -0.88 16.08
N LYS A 134 12.07 -1.63 16.73
CA LYS A 134 13.17 -2.31 16.04
C LYS A 134 12.66 -3.44 15.13
N GLU A 135 11.71 -4.24 15.61
CA GLU A 135 11.14 -5.37 14.85
C GLU A 135 10.39 -4.87 13.63
N PHE A 136 9.53 -3.86 13.78
CA PHE A 136 8.77 -3.27 12.68
C PHE A 136 9.67 -2.86 11.50
N TYR A 137 10.72 -2.06 11.77
CA TYR A 137 11.64 -1.66 10.71
C TYR A 137 12.55 -2.80 10.24
N SER A 138 12.84 -3.81 11.07
CA SER A 138 13.61 -4.97 10.63
C SER A 138 12.84 -5.77 9.58
N ILE A 139 11.55 -6.05 9.84
CA ILE A 139 10.67 -6.78 8.92
C ILE A 139 10.64 -6.04 7.58
N LEU A 140 10.30 -4.75 7.56
CA LEU A 140 10.25 -3.97 6.33
C LEU A 140 11.58 -3.92 5.57
N ASN A 141 12.71 -3.85 6.28
CA ASN A 141 14.03 -3.89 5.64
C ASN A 141 14.35 -5.26 5.05
N ASP A 142 13.95 -6.34 5.70
CA ASP A 142 14.19 -7.70 5.22
C ASP A 142 13.30 -8.00 4.01
N GLU A 143 12.04 -7.55 4.00
CA GLU A 143 11.16 -7.59 2.84
C GLU A 143 11.75 -6.82 1.63
N TYR A 144 12.31 -5.63 1.87
CA TYR A 144 12.98 -4.88 0.80
C TYR A 144 14.23 -5.58 0.25
N LYS A 145 15.02 -6.25 1.10
CA LYS A 145 16.17 -7.06 0.63
C LYS A 145 15.70 -8.25 -0.20
N ASN A 146 14.63 -8.92 0.23
CA ASN A 146 14.04 -10.05 -0.49
C ASN A 146 13.54 -9.60 -1.86
N TYR A 147 12.82 -8.48 -1.92
CA TYR A 147 12.38 -7.86 -3.18
C TYR A 147 13.54 -7.62 -4.14
N ASN A 148 14.62 -6.96 -3.68
CA ASN A 148 15.80 -6.72 -4.52
C ASN A 148 16.47 -8.00 -5.00
N THR A 149 16.50 -9.03 -4.15
CA THR A 149 17.05 -10.34 -4.51
C THR A 149 16.23 -10.97 -5.63
N VAL A 150 14.91 -11.05 -5.46
CA VAL A 150 13.99 -11.61 -6.46
C VAL A 150 14.05 -10.83 -7.76
N ASN A 151 13.91 -9.50 -7.70
CA ASN A 151 13.94 -8.63 -8.87
C ASN A 151 15.28 -8.74 -9.64
N SER A 152 16.42 -8.90 -8.96
CA SER A 152 17.71 -9.10 -9.62
C SER A 152 17.85 -10.47 -10.29
N ILE A 153 17.23 -11.52 -9.75
CA ILE A 153 17.20 -12.85 -10.37
C ILE A 153 16.28 -12.83 -11.60
N GLU A 154 15.12 -12.18 -11.49
CA GLU A 154 14.16 -12.09 -12.57
C GLU A 154 14.70 -11.25 -13.74
N SER A 155 15.32 -10.09 -13.47
CA SER A 155 15.94 -9.28 -14.54
C SER A 155 17.03 -10.05 -15.29
N GLN A 156 17.84 -10.85 -14.60
CA GLN A 156 18.84 -11.72 -15.23
C GLN A 156 18.22 -12.83 -16.10
N ARG A 157 17.02 -13.31 -15.79
CA ARG A 157 16.31 -14.29 -16.64
C ARG A 157 15.84 -13.66 -17.96
N PHE A 158 15.52 -12.37 -17.96
CA PHE A 158 15.12 -11.63 -19.16
C PHE A 158 16.31 -11.07 -19.97
N ASP A 159 17.50 -10.97 -19.37
CA ASP A 159 18.75 -10.55 -20.04
C ASP A 159 19.50 -11.69 -20.77
N TYR A 160 18.96 -12.91 -20.80
CA TYR A 160 19.47 -13.92 -21.73
C TYR A 160 19.11 -13.52 -23.16
N PRO A 161 20.09 -13.42 -24.09
CA PRO A 161 19.75 -13.23 -25.49
C PRO A 161 18.89 -14.42 -25.92
N THR A 162 17.65 -14.14 -26.33
CA THR A 162 16.80 -15.08 -27.05
C THR A 162 17.40 -15.33 -28.44
N GLU A 163 18.53 -16.01 -28.49
CA GLU A 163 18.89 -16.79 -29.67
C GLU A 163 18.05 -18.06 -29.63
N PHE A 164 17.24 -18.27 -30.67
CA PHE A 164 16.19 -19.29 -30.83
C PHE A 164 14.82 -18.92 -30.23
N TYR A 165 14.07 -18.10 -30.96
CA TYR A 165 12.84 -18.53 -31.66
C TYR A 165 12.33 -17.37 -32.53
N SER A 166 12.98 -17.17 -33.67
CA SER A 166 12.35 -16.48 -34.80
C SER A 166 11.42 -17.48 -35.50
N TYR A 167 10.16 -17.56 -35.07
CA TYR A 167 9.11 -18.06 -35.96
C TYR A 167 7.92 -17.13 -35.93
N ASN A 168 7.73 -16.47 -37.07
CA ASN A 168 6.65 -15.54 -37.37
C ASN A 168 5.29 -16.16 -37.06
N PHE A 169 4.49 -15.50 -36.21
CA PHE A 169 3.04 -15.63 -36.25
C PHE A 169 2.41 -14.31 -36.70
N ARG A 170 2.36 -14.14 -38.02
CA ARG A 170 1.33 -13.34 -38.67
C ARG A 170 0.24 -14.31 -39.15
N ASN A 171 -0.99 -14.03 -38.72
CA ASN A 171 -2.27 -14.44 -39.29
C ASN A 171 -2.66 -15.93 -39.18
N GLY A 172 -3.66 -16.18 -38.32
CA GLY A 172 -4.91 -16.83 -38.73
C GLY A 172 -4.98 -18.36 -38.70
N LEU A 173 -6.14 -18.83 -38.22
CA LEU A 173 -6.78 -20.12 -38.51
C LEU A 173 -6.29 -21.36 -37.74
N SER A 174 -7.03 -21.63 -36.66
CA SER A 174 -7.86 -22.84 -36.43
C SER A 174 -7.29 -24.25 -36.70
N ILE A 175 -7.67 -25.13 -35.75
CA ILE A 175 -7.89 -26.59 -35.80
C ILE A 175 -6.66 -27.50 -35.72
N GLY A 176 -6.69 -28.42 -34.75
CA GLY A 176 -6.06 -29.74 -34.89
C GLY A 176 -5.65 -30.43 -33.59
N LYS A 177 -6.59 -31.11 -32.91
CA LYS A 177 -6.26 -32.24 -32.02
C LYS A 177 -5.58 -33.34 -32.83
N ILE A 178 -4.54 -33.99 -32.30
CA ILE A 178 -4.21 -35.37 -32.69
C ILE A 178 -3.81 -36.15 -31.42
N TYR A 179 -4.27 -37.40 -31.39
CA TYR A 179 -4.13 -38.46 -30.40
C TYR A 179 -2.67 -38.86 -30.11
#